data_AF-A0A9X2FUJ4-F1
#
_entry.id   AF-A0A9X2FUJ4-F1
#
_cell.length_a   1.000
_cell.length_b   1.000
_cell.length_c   1.000
_cell.angle_alpha   90.00
_cell.angle_beta   90.00
_cell.angle_gamma   90.00
#
_symmetry.space_group_name_H-M   'P 1'
#
loop_
_entity.id
_entity.type
_entity.pdbx_description
1 polymer ?
#
loop_
_entity_poly.entity_id
_entity_poly.type
_entity_poly.pdbx_seq_one_letter_code
_entity_poly.pdbx_strand_id
1 'polypeptide(L)'
;VWRRARSGGLWQGWRREIGQADLLGPVSLAGGLPGGAVFENGDTAAGRYLRFADGTQIAQADAALFARISDDRLEHVWSFPAPFAESPQVIATLPGAEADFTSLAPGDLGPLLQETGTGSAALRMPRAAGAVAFPGGAQVANVRLCAVGRWSA
;
A
#
# COMPACT_ATOMS: atom_id res chain seq x y z
N VAL A 1 16.25 22.26 -14.00
CA VAL A 1 16.64 23.40 -14.90
C VAL A 1 15.62 23.49 -16.03
N TRP A 2 15.33 24.65 -16.61
CA TRP A 2 14.46 24.74 -17.80
C TRP A 2 15.31 24.94 -19.06
N ARG A 3 15.04 24.16 -20.11
CA ARG A 3 15.67 24.33 -21.42
C ARG A 3 14.63 24.38 -22.54
N ARG A 4 14.98 25.06 -23.62
CA ARG A 4 14.23 25.04 -24.89
C ARG A 4 15.21 25.02 -26.05
N ALA A 5 14.78 24.49 -27.18
CA ALA A 5 15.59 24.43 -28.40
C ALA A 5 14.92 25.21 -29.54
N ARG A 6 15.73 25.65 -30.50
CA ARG A 6 15.25 26.22 -31.77
C ARG A 6 15.42 25.18 -32.86
N SER A 7 14.35 24.88 -33.60
CA SER A 7 14.36 23.92 -34.71
C SER A 7 13.50 24.45 -35.86
N GLY A 8 13.98 24.35 -37.10
CA GLY A 8 13.28 24.87 -38.28
C GLY A 8 12.98 26.38 -38.20
N GLY A 9 13.82 27.15 -37.51
CA GLY A 9 13.62 28.58 -37.28
C GLY A 9 12.64 28.93 -36.15
N LEU A 10 11.88 27.96 -35.63
CA LEU A 10 10.88 28.13 -34.56
C LEU A 10 11.42 27.72 -33.19
N TRP A 11 11.06 28.47 -32.14
CA TRP A 11 11.32 28.08 -30.75
C TRP A 11 10.33 27.01 -30.32
N GLN A 12 10.84 25.91 -29.79
CA GLN A 12 10.03 24.87 -29.18
C GLN A 12 9.57 25.30 -27.77
N GLY A 13 8.55 24.62 -27.27
CA GLY A 13 8.09 24.82 -25.89
C GLY A 13 9.20 24.57 -24.86
N TRP A 14 9.15 25.30 -23.75
CA TRP A 14 10.04 25.06 -22.61
C TRP A 14 9.83 23.66 -22.03
N ARG A 15 10.92 22.99 -21.71
CA ARG A 15 10.92 21.69 -21.04
C ARG A 15 11.72 21.79 -19.75
N ARG A 16 11.19 21.20 -18.69
CA ARG A 16 11.93 21.01 -17.45
C ARG A 16 12.88 19.83 -17.64
N GLU A 17 14.15 20.08 -17.37
CA GLU A 17 15.15 19.03 -17.22
C GLU A 17 15.10 18.49 -15.80
N ILE A 18 15.02 17.16 -15.72
CA ILE A 18 15.10 16.37 -14.50
C ILE A 18 16.57 16.03 -14.27
N GLY A 19 17.13 16.51 -13.16
CA GLY A 19 18.47 16.18 -12.70
C GLY A 19 18.44 15.22 -11.50
N GLN A 20 19.61 14.86 -11.00
CA GLN A 20 19.74 13.97 -9.83
C GLN A 20 18.96 14.49 -8.60
N ALA A 21 18.96 15.81 -8.37
CA ALA A 21 18.23 16.44 -7.28
C ALA A 21 16.69 16.39 -7.43
N ASP A 22 16.19 16.11 -8.64
CA ASP A 22 14.75 15.96 -8.91
C ASP A 22 14.29 14.50 -8.78
N LEU A 23 15.20 13.53 -8.56
CA LEU A 23 14.83 12.12 -8.52
C LEU A 23 14.10 11.74 -7.24
N LEU A 24 14.59 12.19 -6.09
CA LEU A 24 14.05 11.84 -4.78
C LEU A 24 13.75 13.11 -3.97
N GLY A 25 12.52 13.23 -3.50
CA GLY A 25 12.04 14.36 -2.70
C GLY A 25 10.52 14.40 -2.70
N PRO A 26 9.90 15.49 -2.21
CA PRO A 26 8.44 15.61 -2.24
C PRO A 26 7.90 15.54 -3.67
N VAL A 27 6.96 14.64 -3.93
CA VAL A 27 6.24 14.59 -5.20
C VAL A 27 5.10 15.60 -5.18
N SER A 28 4.74 16.12 -6.35
CA SER A 28 3.54 16.94 -6.49
C SER A 28 2.98 16.82 -7.91
N LEU A 29 1.67 17.03 -8.05
CA LEU A 29 0.90 16.82 -9.28
C LEU A 29 -0.13 17.94 -9.35
N ALA A 30 -0.05 18.77 -10.37
CA ALA A 30 -0.99 19.85 -10.62
C ALA A 30 -1.53 19.72 -12.04
N GLY A 31 -2.85 19.63 -12.20
CA GLY A 31 -3.48 19.46 -13.52
C GLY A 31 -3.01 18.20 -14.26
N GLY A 32 -2.68 17.13 -13.53
CA GLY A 32 -2.14 15.89 -14.11
C GLY A 32 -0.66 15.96 -14.54
N LEU A 33 0.03 17.06 -14.24
CA LEU A 33 1.44 17.25 -14.57
C LEU A 33 2.32 17.21 -13.31
N PRO A 34 3.43 16.46 -13.32
CA PRO A 34 4.39 16.45 -12.22
C PRO A 34 5.00 17.83 -11.96
N GLY A 35 4.88 18.32 -10.72
CA GLY A 35 5.48 19.56 -10.26
C GLY A 35 6.71 19.36 -9.35
N GLY A 36 6.85 18.19 -8.74
CA GLY A 36 7.84 17.90 -7.70
C GLY A 36 9.01 17.04 -8.17
N ALA A 37 9.53 16.22 -7.25
CA ALA A 37 10.46 15.14 -7.56
C ALA A 37 9.77 13.97 -8.27
N VAL A 38 10.54 13.03 -8.81
CA VAL A 38 10.03 11.83 -9.49
C VAL A 38 9.52 10.79 -8.49
N PHE A 39 10.23 10.62 -7.37
CA PHE A 39 9.90 9.68 -6.31
C PHE A 39 9.88 10.39 -4.96
N GLU A 40 8.95 10.01 -4.10
CA GLU A 40 8.92 10.32 -2.67
C GLU A 40 8.82 9.01 -1.92
N ASN A 41 9.55 8.86 -0.82
CA ASN A 41 9.38 7.73 0.08
C ASN A 41 9.29 8.20 1.53
N GLY A 42 8.70 7.35 2.36
CA GLY A 42 8.67 7.56 3.80
C GLY A 42 8.50 6.24 4.54
N ASP A 43 8.94 6.25 5.79
CA ASP A 43 8.81 5.14 6.74
C ASP A 43 8.12 5.66 8.00
N THR A 44 7.16 4.92 8.50
CA THR A 44 6.30 5.30 9.62
C THR A 44 6.01 4.07 10.48
N ALA A 45 5.45 4.27 11.68
CA ALA A 45 4.99 3.15 12.51
C ALA A 45 3.92 2.29 11.81
N ALA A 46 3.21 2.83 10.83
CA ALA A 46 2.18 2.14 10.07
C ALA A 46 2.72 1.42 8.81
N GLY A 47 4.03 1.50 8.56
CA GLY A 47 4.71 0.92 7.40
C GLY A 47 5.38 1.99 6.53
N ARG A 48 5.78 1.57 5.32
CA ARG A 48 6.50 2.41 4.35
C ARG A 48 5.67 2.70 3.12
N TYR A 49 5.97 3.81 2.45
CA TYR A 49 5.36 4.14 1.16
C TYR A 49 6.37 4.63 0.13
N LEU A 50 5.98 4.52 -1.13
CA LEU A 50 6.61 5.13 -2.28
C LEU A 50 5.54 5.81 -3.13
N ARG A 51 5.70 7.10 -3.39
CA ARG A 51 4.89 7.83 -4.35
C ARG A 51 5.70 8.14 -5.60
N PHE A 52 5.00 8.11 -6.72
CA PHE A 52 5.53 8.39 -8.04
C PHE A 52 4.92 9.71 -8.53
N ALA A 53 5.72 10.47 -9.28
CA ALA A 53 5.30 11.70 -9.93
C ALA A 53 4.05 11.54 -10.82
N ASP A 54 3.79 10.33 -11.32
CA ASP A 54 2.63 10.03 -12.15
C ASP A 54 1.31 9.94 -11.35
N GLY A 55 1.35 10.06 -10.03
CA GLY A 55 0.20 9.92 -9.13
C GLY A 55 0.08 8.55 -8.44
N THR A 56 0.92 7.58 -8.77
CA THR A 56 0.87 6.22 -8.19
C THR A 56 1.47 6.21 -6.79
N GLN A 57 0.86 5.46 -5.88
CA GLN A 57 1.38 5.19 -4.54
C GLN A 57 1.40 3.70 -4.28
N ILE A 58 2.49 3.23 -3.68
CA ILE A 58 2.64 1.88 -3.13
C ILE A 58 2.89 2.04 -1.63
N ALA A 59 2.04 1.43 -0.81
CA ALA A 59 2.23 1.33 0.64
C ALA A 59 2.50 -0.12 1.03
N GLN A 60 3.32 -0.37 2.04
CA GLN A 60 3.68 -1.70 2.49
C GLN A 60 3.77 -1.79 4.02
N ALA A 61 3.37 -2.92 4.59
CA ALA A 61 3.60 -3.28 5.99
C ALA A 61 4.09 -4.73 6.06
N ASP A 62 5.18 -5.00 6.78
CA ASP A 62 5.86 -6.30 6.73
C ASP A 62 5.50 -7.25 7.90
N ALA A 63 4.76 -6.78 8.91
CA ALA A 63 4.47 -7.54 10.13
C ALA A 63 3.05 -7.31 10.68
N ALA A 64 2.03 -7.42 9.82
CA ALA A 64 0.65 -7.29 10.27
C ALA A 64 0.21 -8.52 11.09
N LEU A 65 -0.50 -8.25 12.19
CA LEU A 65 -1.10 -9.27 13.06
C LEU A 65 -2.61 -9.30 12.82
N PHE A 66 -3.10 -10.42 12.30
CA PHE A 66 -4.52 -10.70 12.20
C PHE A 66 -4.96 -11.46 13.45
N ALA A 67 -5.90 -10.91 14.20
CA ALA A 67 -6.38 -11.50 15.44
C ALA A 67 -7.87 -11.84 15.34
N ARG A 68 -8.30 -12.86 16.08
CA ARG A 68 -9.69 -13.29 16.13
C ARG A 68 -10.62 -12.19 16.63
N ILE A 69 -11.67 -11.91 15.86
CA ILE A 69 -12.78 -11.03 16.28
C ILE A 69 -14.09 -11.80 16.50
N SER A 70 -14.25 -12.96 15.86
CA SER A 70 -15.38 -13.88 16.00
C SER A 70 -14.91 -15.32 15.80
N ASP A 71 -15.78 -16.29 16.01
CA ASP A 71 -15.49 -17.71 15.74
C ASP A 71 -15.28 -18.04 14.24
N ASP A 72 -15.54 -17.08 13.36
CA ASP A 72 -15.40 -17.25 11.91
C ASP A 72 -14.55 -16.17 11.21
N ARG A 73 -13.96 -15.21 11.94
CA ARG A 73 -13.16 -14.12 11.36
C ARG A 73 -11.94 -13.78 12.20
N LEU A 74 -10.81 -13.62 11.51
CA LEU A 74 -9.67 -12.83 11.98
C LEU A 74 -9.69 -11.46 11.30
N GLU A 75 -9.21 -10.42 11.97
CA GLU A 75 -9.15 -9.05 11.45
C GLU A 75 -7.80 -8.39 11.74
N HIS A 76 -7.38 -7.55 10.80
CA HIS A 76 -6.37 -6.53 11.00
C HIS A 76 -6.86 -5.22 10.37
N VAL A 77 -6.79 -4.12 11.11
CA VAL A 77 -7.06 -2.77 10.57
C VAL A 77 -5.74 -2.08 10.32
N TRP A 78 -5.44 -1.86 9.04
CA TRP A 78 -4.21 -1.19 8.62
C TRP A 78 -4.49 0.27 8.31
N SER A 79 -3.94 1.18 9.11
CA SER A 79 -3.83 2.60 8.74
C SER A 79 -2.72 2.76 7.72
N PHE A 80 -2.99 3.40 6.58
CA PHE A 80 -1.96 3.57 5.57
C PHE A 80 -0.89 4.59 6.02
N PRO A 81 0.40 4.36 5.72
CA PRO A 81 1.49 5.27 6.08
C PRO A 81 1.42 6.62 5.33
N ALA A 82 0.66 6.68 4.23
CA ALA A 82 0.28 7.90 3.53
C ALA A 82 -1.11 7.74 2.91
N PRO A 83 -1.96 8.78 2.85
CA PRO A 83 -3.31 8.67 2.31
C PRO A 83 -3.33 8.48 0.79
N PHE A 84 -4.31 7.72 0.33
CA PHE A 84 -4.66 7.57 -1.08
C PHE A 84 -5.77 8.55 -1.47
N ALA A 85 -5.89 8.90 -2.76
CA ALA A 85 -6.97 9.74 -3.28
C ALA A 85 -8.29 8.96 -3.43
N GLU A 86 -8.20 7.66 -3.69
CA GLU A 86 -9.30 6.73 -3.86
C GLU A 86 -8.95 5.41 -3.14
N SER A 87 -9.92 4.53 -2.92
CA SER A 87 -9.68 3.24 -2.27
C SER A 87 -8.66 2.41 -3.06
N PRO A 88 -7.46 2.12 -2.51
CA PRO A 88 -6.46 1.31 -3.20
C PRO A 88 -6.84 -0.17 -3.24
N GLN A 89 -6.20 -0.91 -4.15
CA GLN A 89 -6.19 -2.37 -4.09
C GLN A 89 -5.20 -2.81 -3.00
N VAL A 90 -5.62 -3.70 -2.09
CA VAL A 90 -4.74 -4.25 -1.05
C VAL A 90 -4.54 -5.74 -1.30
N ILE A 91 -3.30 -6.18 -1.16
CA ILE A 91 -2.90 -7.58 -1.26
C ILE A 91 -2.26 -7.95 0.07
N ALA A 92 -2.65 -9.09 0.63
CA ALA A 92 -1.99 -9.69 1.78
C ALA A 92 -1.31 -11.00 1.35
N THR A 93 -0.11 -11.24 1.87
CA THR A 93 0.61 -12.50 1.72
C THR A 93 0.82 -13.10 3.10
N LEU A 94 0.26 -14.29 3.30
CA LEU A 94 0.42 -15.06 4.54
C LEU A 94 1.89 -15.45 4.77
N PRO A 95 2.31 -15.60 6.04
CA PRO A 95 3.63 -16.12 6.36
C PRO A 95 3.78 -17.57 5.90
N GLY A 96 5.02 -17.98 5.62
CA GLY A 96 5.35 -19.37 5.29
C GLY A 96 5.79 -20.21 6.48
N ALA A 97 5.94 -19.61 7.67
CA ALA A 97 6.36 -20.30 8.88
C ALA A 97 5.14 -20.67 9.73
N GLU A 98 4.99 -21.95 10.07
CA GLU A 98 3.89 -22.45 10.91
C GLU A 98 3.86 -21.80 12.30
N ALA A 99 5.02 -21.35 12.81
CA ALA A 99 5.12 -20.65 14.10
C ALA A 99 4.37 -19.30 14.13
N ASP A 100 4.06 -18.72 12.97
CA ASP A 100 3.30 -17.47 12.88
C ASP A 100 1.79 -17.68 13.01
N PHE A 101 1.33 -18.93 13.03
CA PHE A 101 -0.07 -19.30 13.23
C PHE A 101 -0.26 -19.77 14.67
N THR A 102 -1.14 -19.11 15.42
CA THR A 102 -1.49 -19.51 16.79
C THR A 102 -2.88 -20.10 16.80
N SER A 103 -3.01 -21.34 17.27
CA SER A 103 -4.30 -22.03 17.48
C SER A 103 -5.15 -22.19 16.21
N LEU A 104 -4.53 -22.14 15.03
CA LEU A 104 -5.13 -22.43 13.72
C LEU A 104 -4.03 -22.87 12.75
N ALA A 105 -4.41 -23.49 11.64
CA ALA A 105 -3.50 -23.83 10.55
C ALA A 105 -3.79 -22.98 9.30
N PRO A 106 -2.84 -22.86 8.36
CA PRO A 106 -3.07 -22.11 7.11
C PRO A 106 -4.33 -22.55 6.35
N GLY A 107 -4.68 -23.84 6.38
CA GLY A 107 -5.87 -24.40 5.73
C GLY A 107 -7.20 -24.01 6.36
N ASP A 108 -7.19 -23.46 7.58
CA ASP A 108 -8.42 -22.98 8.25
C ASP A 108 -8.86 -21.60 7.74
N LEU A 109 -8.03 -20.94 6.92
CA LEU A 109 -8.27 -19.60 6.41
C LEU A 109 -8.89 -19.63 5.01
N GLY A 110 -9.97 -18.87 4.84
CA GLY A 110 -10.56 -18.57 3.56
C GLY A 110 -9.94 -17.33 2.89
N PRO A 111 -10.49 -16.89 1.75
CA PRO A 111 -9.95 -15.77 0.98
C PRO A 111 -10.03 -14.45 1.75
N LEU A 112 -9.03 -13.59 1.57
CA LEU A 112 -9.00 -12.25 2.17
C LEU A 112 -10.21 -11.42 1.73
N LEU A 113 -10.89 -10.84 2.70
CA LEU A 113 -11.94 -9.83 2.50
C LEU A 113 -11.35 -8.46 2.85
N GLN A 114 -11.70 -7.46 2.05
CA GLN A 114 -11.15 -6.11 2.17
C GLN A 114 -12.29 -5.09 2.16
N GLU A 115 -12.33 -4.25 3.20
CA GLU A 115 -13.10 -3.00 3.22
C GLU A 115 -12.10 -1.85 3.30
N THR A 116 -12.08 -0.98 2.29
CA THR A 116 -10.98 -0.02 2.14
C THR A 116 -11.49 1.38 1.83
N GLY A 117 -11.03 2.31 2.66
CA GLY A 117 -11.12 3.73 2.41
C GLY A 117 -9.79 4.29 1.92
N THR A 118 -9.66 5.61 1.96
CA THR A 118 -8.47 6.33 1.48
C THR A 118 -7.34 6.39 2.50
N GLY A 119 -7.65 6.28 3.79
CA GLY A 119 -6.67 6.35 4.90
C GLY A 119 -6.43 5.02 5.62
N SER A 120 -7.28 4.01 5.41
CA SER A 120 -7.17 2.71 6.07
C SER A 120 -7.91 1.60 5.32
N ALA A 121 -7.54 0.36 5.65
CA ALA A 121 -8.23 -0.85 5.23
C ALA A 121 -8.52 -1.76 6.43
N ALA A 122 -9.77 -2.20 6.57
CA ALA A 122 -10.11 -3.33 7.41
C ALA A 122 -9.98 -4.60 6.57
N LEU A 123 -9.04 -5.45 6.96
CA LEU A 123 -8.71 -6.70 6.29
C LEU A 123 -9.19 -7.85 7.16
N ARG A 124 -9.93 -8.80 6.56
CA ARG A 124 -10.50 -9.92 7.30
C ARG A 124 -10.21 -11.24 6.62
N MET A 125 -9.87 -12.24 7.42
CA MET A 125 -9.71 -13.61 6.95
C MET A 125 -10.89 -14.44 7.50
N PRO A 126 -11.81 -14.88 6.63
CA PRO A 126 -12.88 -15.77 7.03
C PRO A 126 -12.34 -17.14 7.34
N ARG A 127 -13.08 -17.90 8.14
CA ARG A 127 -12.88 -19.34 8.27
C ARG A 127 -13.16 -20.04 6.95
N ALA A 128 -12.31 -20.98 6.56
CA ALA A 128 -12.52 -21.85 5.41
C ALA A 128 -13.78 -22.71 5.60
N ALA A 129 -14.50 -22.99 4.50
CA ALA A 129 -15.67 -23.85 4.54
C ALA A 129 -15.29 -25.24 5.05
N GLY A 130 -15.99 -25.72 6.10
CA GLY A 130 -15.73 -27.02 6.72
C GLY A 130 -14.63 -27.05 7.79
N ALA A 131 -13.86 -25.96 7.97
CA ALA A 131 -12.88 -25.85 9.06
C ALA A 131 -13.57 -25.71 10.43
N VAL A 132 -12.85 -25.98 11.52
CA VAL A 132 -13.37 -25.79 12.88
C VAL A 132 -13.43 -24.28 13.21
N ALA A 133 -14.38 -23.88 14.06
CA ALA A 133 -14.47 -22.52 14.57
C ALA A 133 -13.12 -22.04 15.14
N PHE A 134 -12.73 -20.79 14.85
CA PHE A 134 -11.50 -20.24 15.40
C PHE A 134 -11.58 -20.20 16.93
N PRO A 135 -10.63 -20.82 17.65
CA PRO A 135 -10.60 -20.80 19.10
C PRO A 135 -10.20 -19.42 19.63
N GLY A 136 -10.46 -19.16 20.91
CA GLY A 136 -9.98 -17.94 21.57
C GLY A 136 -8.45 -17.80 21.45
N GLY A 137 -7.99 -16.59 21.09
CA GLY A 137 -6.56 -16.32 20.88
C GLY A 137 -6.00 -16.76 19.52
N ALA A 138 -6.85 -17.24 18.60
CA ALA A 138 -6.45 -17.51 17.22
C ALA A 138 -5.90 -16.24 16.55
N GLN A 139 -4.71 -16.35 15.94
CA GLN A 139 -4.05 -15.24 15.27
C GLN A 139 -3.07 -15.73 14.20
N VAL A 140 -2.76 -14.83 13.26
CA VAL A 140 -1.70 -14.98 12.26
C VAL A 140 -0.82 -13.75 12.30
N ALA A 141 0.45 -13.92 12.67
CA ALA A 141 1.45 -12.88 12.71
C ALA A 141 2.18 -12.75 11.36
N ASN A 142 3.03 -11.72 11.24
CA ASN A 142 3.96 -11.56 10.12
C ASN A 142 3.32 -11.60 8.72
N VAL A 143 2.05 -11.19 8.62
CA VAL A 143 1.37 -11.04 7.33
C VAL A 143 1.93 -9.80 6.63
N ARG A 144 2.36 -9.96 5.37
CA ARG A 144 2.87 -8.84 4.56
C ARG A 144 1.75 -8.23 3.76
N LEU A 145 1.60 -6.91 3.85
CA LEU A 145 0.57 -6.14 3.16
C LEU A 145 1.20 -5.23 2.11
N CYS A 146 0.53 -5.10 0.97
CA CYS A 146 0.86 -4.14 -0.07
C CYS A 146 -0.43 -3.47 -0.55
N ALA A 147 -0.48 -2.14 -0.55
CA ALA A 147 -1.56 -1.37 -1.16
C ALA A 147 -1.02 -0.59 -2.36
N VAL A 148 -1.74 -0.65 -3.48
CA VAL A 148 -1.41 0.11 -4.69
C VAL A 148 -2.62 0.93 -5.11
N GLY A 149 -2.39 2.21 -5.37
CA GLY A 149 -3.45 3.15 -5.73
C GLY A 149 -2.89 4.51 -6.13
N ARG A 150 -3.73 5.55 -6.05
CA ARG A 150 -3.34 6.93 -6.35
C ARG A 150 -3.10 7.70 -5.06
N TRP A 151 -2.01 8.47 -4.93
CA TRP A 151 -1.82 9.32 -3.74
C TRP A 151 -2.73 10.55 -3.76
N SER A 152 -3.08 11.04 -2.57
CA SER A 152 -3.77 12.32 -2.37
C SER A 152 -2.77 13.47 -2.25
N ALA A 153 -3.05 14.58 -2.95
CA ALA A 153 -2.20 15.78 -3.02
C ALA A 153 -2.32 16.68 -1.79
#